data_AF-A0A6L7M3X2-F1
#
_entry.id   AF-A0A6L7M3X2-F1
#
_cell.length_a   1.000
_cell.length_b   1.000
_cell.length_c   1.000
_cell.angle_alpha   90.00
_cell.angle_beta   90.00
_cell.angle_gamma   90.00
#
_symmetry.space_group_name_H-M   'P 1'
#
loop_
_entity.id
_entity.type
_entity.pdbx_description
1 polymer ?
#
loop_
_entity_poly.entity_id
_entity_poly.type
_entity_poly.pdbx_seq_one_letter_code
_entity_poly.pdbx_strand_id
1 'polypeptide(L)'
;MPWWLRGDAHAVVLGNKIYIRPGAYAPRTAEGVRLLGHELVHVEQFARDLNVFKYLWASRRGYRQNPYEVEAYAREKVIVASFCESNPGANGCRGW
;
A
#
# COMPACT_ATOMS: atom_id res chain seq x y z
N MET A 1 8.95 -2.51 -11.53
CA MET A 1 7.83 -1.56 -11.74
C MET A 1 7.61 -1.39 -13.24
N PRO A 2 6.35 -1.35 -13.73
CA PRO A 2 6.08 -1.18 -15.15
C PRO A 2 6.63 0.16 -15.67
N TRP A 3 7.25 0.15 -16.85
CA TRP A 3 7.97 1.31 -17.41
C TRP A 3 7.07 2.50 -17.76
N TRP A 4 5.77 2.26 -17.97
CA TRP A 4 4.76 3.30 -18.20
C TRP A 4 4.22 3.95 -16.92
N LEU A 5 4.49 3.38 -15.74
CA LEU A 5 4.07 3.94 -14.46
C LEU A 5 5.06 5.04 -14.04
N ARG A 6 4.93 6.22 -14.68
CA ARG A 6 5.72 7.41 -14.38
C ARG A 6 5.07 8.19 -13.23
N GLY A 7 5.82 8.40 -12.16
CA GLY A 7 5.39 9.08 -10.94
C GLY A 7 6.31 8.78 -9.75
N ASP A 8 6.15 9.55 -8.69
CA ASP A 8 6.77 9.43 -7.38
C ASP A 8 6.28 8.22 -6.54
N ALA A 9 5.32 7.44 -7.06
CA ALA A 9 4.80 6.25 -6.40
C ALA A 9 5.90 5.21 -6.08
N HIS A 10 5.91 4.70 -4.84
CA HIS A 10 6.90 3.73 -4.36
C HIS A 10 6.57 2.28 -4.76
N ALA A 11 5.30 1.94 -4.93
CA ALA A 11 4.84 0.63 -5.36
C ALA A 11 3.50 0.75 -6.13
N VAL A 12 3.08 -0.37 -6.73
CA VAL A 12 1.77 -0.51 -7.38
C VAL A 12 1.36 -1.98 -7.41
N VAL A 13 0.05 -2.23 -7.33
CA VAL A 13 -0.55 -3.55 -7.59
C VAL A 13 -1.23 -3.60 -8.95
N LEU A 14 -0.98 -4.68 -9.69
CA LEU A 14 -1.74 -5.04 -10.89
C LEU A 14 -2.25 -6.49 -10.73
N GLY A 15 -3.53 -6.63 -10.41
CA GLY A 15 -4.12 -7.94 -10.11
C GLY A 15 -3.58 -8.51 -8.80
N ASN A 16 -2.85 -9.62 -8.87
CA ASN A 16 -2.22 -10.28 -7.73
C ASN A 16 -0.70 -10.05 -7.64
N LYS A 17 -0.17 -9.07 -8.39
CA LYS A 17 1.27 -8.79 -8.45
C LYS A 17 1.56 -7.42 -7.87
N ILE A 18 2.47 -7.39 -6.90
CA ILE A 18 3.00 -6.17 -6.29
C ILE A 18 4.33 -5.82 -6.96
N TYR A 19 4.43 -4.60 -7.48
CA TYR A 19 5.67 -4.08 -8.08
C TYR A 19 6.20 -2.94 -7.24
N ILE A 20 7.32 -3.15 -6.56
CA ILE A 20 7.96 -2.14 -5.71
C ILE A 20 9.16 -1.52 -6.44
N ARG A 21 9.39 -0.22 -6.27
CA ARG A 21 10.61 0.44 -6.77
C ARG A 21 11.85 -0.07 -6.02
N PRO A 22 12.99 -0.23 -6.70
CA PRO A 22 14.25 -0.52 -6.03
C PRO A 22 14.52 0.51 -4.91
N GLY A 23 14.89 0.03 -3.72
CA GLY A 23 15.19 0.87 -2.56
C GLY A 23 13.97 1.40 -1.77
N ALA A 24 12.74 1.23 -2.28
CA ALA A 24 11.53 1.71 -1.57
C ALA A 24 11.04 0.75 -0.48
N TYR A 25 11.40 -0.53 -0.56
CA TYR A 25 10.99 -1.54 0.43
C TYR A 25 12.09 -1.77 1.47
N ALA A 26 11.79 -1.49 2.73
CA ALA A 26 12.66 -1.74 3.88
C ALA A 26 12.09 -2.88 4.76
N PRO A 27 12.46 -4.14 4.52
CA PRO A 27 11.89 -5.27 5.25
C PRO A 27 12.14 -5.17 6.76
N ARG A 28 11.20 -5.68 7.57
CA ARG A 28 11.24 -5.68 9.05
C ARG A 28 11.27 -4.29 9.70
N THR A 29 10.85 -3.26 8.97
CA THR A 29 10.65 -1.91 9.52
C THR A 29 9.17 -1.57 9.48
N ALA A 30 8.71 -0.68 10.36
CA ALA A 30 7.33 -0.21 10.35
C ALA A 30 6.96 0.39 8.99
N GLU A 31 7.88 1.13 8.36
CA GLU A 31 7.65 1.75 7.05
C GLU A 31 7.55 0.72 5.92
N GLY A 32 8.39 -0.32 5.92
CA GLY A 32 8.27 -1.40 4.95
C GLY A 32 7.00 -2.22 5.12
N VAL A 33 6.56 -2.44 6.37
CA VAL A 33 5.28 -3.09 6.67
C VAL A 33 4.12 -2.20 6.26
N ARG A 34 4.21 -0.89 6.45
CA ARG A 34 3.22 0.09 5.99
C ARG A 34 3.06 0.02 4.47
N LEU A 35 4.16 0.14 3.72
CA LEU A 35 4.18 0.03 2.27
C LEU A 35 3.59 -1.30 1.81
N LEU A 36 4.08 -2.43 2.34
CA LEU A 36 3.61 -3.74 1.91
C LEU A 36 2.13 -3.98 2.30
N GLY A 37 1.73 -3.54 3.49
CA GLY A 37 0.36 -3.65 3.97
C GLY A 37 -0.62 -2.87 3.10
N HIS A 38 -0.25 -1.66 2.68
CA HIS A 38 -1.00 -0.86 1.72
C HIS A 38 -1.25 -1.62 0.41
N GLU A 39 -0.17 -2.12 -0.21
CA GLU A 39 -0.28 -2.85 -1.47
C GLU A 39 -1.05 -4.17 -1.32
N LEU A 40 -0.93 -4.89 -0.20
CA LEU A 40 -1.72 -6.11 0.05
C LEU A 40 -3.23 -5.83 0.09
N VAL A 41 -3.66 -4.68 0.58
CA VAL A 41 -5.08 -4.29 0.53
C VAL A 41 -5.54 -4.14 -0.91
N HIS A 42 -4.72 -3.57 -1.79
CA HIS A 42 -5.05 -3.53 -3.21
C HIS A 42 -5.13 -4.93 -3.83
N VAL A 43 -4.24 -5.86 -3.47
CA VAL A 43 -4.34 -7.27 -3.93
C VAL A 43 -5.69 -7.88 -3.54
N GLU A 44 -6.12 -7.66 -2.30
CA GLU A 44 -7.43 -8.13 -1.84
C GLU A 44 -8.59 -7.45 -2.57
N GLN A 45 -8.51 -6.13 -2.81
CA GLN A 45 -9.50 -5.41 -3.60
C GLN A 45 -9.58 -5.98 -5.03
N PHE A 46 -8.45 -6.29 -5.66
CA PHE A 46 -8.39 -6.95 -6.98
C PHE A 46 -9.03 -8.34 -6.95
N ALA A 47 -8.87 -9.09 -5.86
CA ALA A 47 -9.52 -10.39 -5.68
C ALA A 47 -11.05 -10.26 -5.50
N ARG A 48 -11.54 -9.17 -4.90
CA ARG A 48 -12.97 -8.93 -4.70
C ARG A 48 -13.68 -8.54 -5.99
N ASP A 49 -13.23 -7.47 -6.66
CA ASP A 49 -13.76 -7.01 -7.97
C ASP A 49 -13.05 -5.72 -8.48
N LEU A 50 -11.92 -5.32 -7.91
CA LEU A 50 -11.17 -4.15 -8.38
C LEU A 50 -10.48 -4.49 -9.70
N ASN A 51 -10.49 -3.53 -10.60
CA ASN A 51 -9.63 -3.54 -11.77
C ASN A 51 -9.09 -2.12 -12.00
N VAL A 52 -8.10 -2.03 -12.90
CA VAL A 52 -7.43 -0.76 -13.19
C VAL A 52 -8.42 0.33 -13.64
N PHE A 53 -9.44 -0.01 -14.44
CA PHE A 53 -10.43 0.97 -14.89
C PHE A 53 -11.28 1.52 -13.74
N LYS A 54 -11.76 0.66 -12.83
CA LYS A 54 -12.52 1.09 -11.65
C LYS A 54 -11.68 1.99 -10.74
N TYR A 55 -10.42 1.63 -10.54
CA TYR A 55 -9.49 2.43 -9.76
C TYR A 55 -9.27 3.82 -10.38
N LEU A 56 -8.99 3.88 -11.69
CA LEU A 56 -8.78 5.15 -12.40
C LEU A 56 -10.05 6.01 -12.42
N TRP A 57 -11.21 5.39 -12.62
CA TRP A 57 -12.49 6.08 -12.56
C TRP A 57 -12.79 6.64 -11.16
N ALA A 58 -12.48 5.88 -10.12
CA ALA A 58 -12.59 6.36 -8.73
C ALA A 58 -11.63 7.51 -8.45
N SER A 59 -10.45 7.50 -9.08
CA SER A 59 -9.43 8.54 -8.96
C SER A 59 -9.75 9.84 -9.69
N ARG A 60 -10.81 9.91 -10.51
CA ARG A 60 -11.17 11.11 -11.30
C ARG A 60 -11.45 12.36 -10.47
N ARG A 61 -11.76 12.19 -9.17
CA ARG A 61 -12.00 13.27 -8.20
C ARG A 61 -10.79 13.54 -7.29
N GLY A 62 -9.64 12.96 -7.63
CA GLY A 62 -8.40 13.06 -6.88
C GLY A 62 -8.05 11.79 -6.12
N TYR A 63 -6.74 11.54 -6.00
CA TYR A 63 -6.17 10.35 -5.38
C TYR A 63 -6.58 10.19 -3.90
N ARG A 64 -6.50 11.25 -3.10
CA ARG A 64 -6.81 11.20 -1.65
C ARG A 64 -8.27 10.89 -1.32
N GLN A 65 -9.18 11.11 -2.27
CA GLN A 65 -10.60 10.83 -2.11
C GLN A 65 -11.01 9.49 -2.74
N ASN A 66 -10.05 8.76 -3.32
CA ASN A 66 -10.33 7.45 -3.89
C ASN A 66 -10.70 6.47 -2.75
N PRO A 67 -11.90 5.88 -2.76
CA PRO A 67 -12.32 4.94 -1.71
C PRO A 67 -11.36 3.76 -1.54
N TYR A 68 -10.69 3.32 -2.61
CA TYR A 68 -9.72 2.23 -2.56
C TYR A 68 -8.46 2.62 -1.78
N GLU A 69 -7.99 3.86 -1.95
CA GLU A 69 -6.86 4.43 -1.20
C GLU A 69 -7.23 4.67 0.26
N VAL A 70 -8.43 5.18 0.52
CA VAL A 70 -8.92 5.40 1.90
C VAL A 70 -8.98 4.08 2.68
N GLU A 71 -9.48 3.00 2.07
CA GLU A 71 -9.47 1.66 2.67
C GLU A 71 -8.03 1.17 2.91
N ALA A 72 -7.14 1.33 1.93
CA ALA A 72 -5.73 0.93 2.05
C ALA A 72 -5.03 1.66 3.20
N TYR A 73 -5.18 2.98 3.30
CA TYR A 73 -4.64 3.77 4.42
C TYR A 73 -5.26 3.42 5.78
N ALA A 74 -6.54 3.04 5.83
CA ALA A 74 -7.16 2.62 7.08
C ALA A 74 -6.60 1.28 7.56
N ARG A 75 -6.46 0.32 6.64
CA ARG A 75 -5.97 -1.03 6.95
C ARG A 75 -4.46 -1.07 7.18
N GLU A 76 -3.66 -0.27 6.46
CA GLU A 76 -2.21 -0.20 6.69
C GLU A 76 -1.89 0.20 8.13
N LYS A 77 -2.64 1.16 8.70
CA LYS A 77 -2.42 1.62 10.08
C LYS A 77 -2.65 0.52 11.10
N VAL A 78 -3.69 -0.28 10.91
CA VAL A 78 -3.98 -1.44 11.77
C VAL A 78 -2.86 -2.48 11.67
N ILE A 79 -2.40 -2.77 10.45
CA ILE A 79 -1.31 -3.73 10.21
C ILE A 79 0.00 -3.25 10.86
N VAL A 80 0.34 -1.98 10.71
CA VAL A 80 1.56 -1.39 11.29
C VAL A 80 1.48 -1.35 12.81
N ALA A 81 0.34 -0.98 13.39
CA ALA A 81 0.13 -1.00 14.83
C ALA A 81 0.34 -2.41 15.40
N SER A 82 -0.29 -3.43 14.80
CA SER A 82 -0.13 -4.83 15.20
C SER A 82 1.33 -5.31 15.05
N PHE A 83 2.00 -4.90 13.97
CA PHE A 83 3.42 -5.20 13.78
C PHE A 83 4.29 -4.57 14.87
N CYS A 84 4.06 -3.31 15.21
CA CYS A 84 4.84 -2.59 16.22
C CYS A 84 4.58 -3.06 17.64
N GLU A 85 3.34 -3.44 17.97
CA GLU A 85 3.00 -4.11 19.22
C GLU A 85 3.77 -5.43 19.37
N SER A 86 3.85 -6.21 18.28
CA SER A 86 4.57 -7.50 18.26
C SER A 86 6.10 -7.33 18.16
N ASN A 87 6.58 -6.17 17.70
CA ASN A 87 8.00 -5.90 17.43
C ASN A 87 8.40 -4.50 17.94
N PRO A 88 8.35 -4.24 19.26
CA PRO A 88 8.54 -2.89 19.80
C PRO A 88 9.93 -2.30 19.52
N GLY A 89 10.94 -3.16 19.30
CA GLY A 89 12.30 -2.75 18.94
C GLY A 89 12.53 -2.50 17.43
N ALA A 90 11.53 -2.72 16.58
CA ALA A 90 11.70 -2.53 15.14
C ALA A 90 11.82 -1.04 14.77
N ASN A 91 12.63 -0.77 13.74
CA ASN A 91 12.81 0.58 13.23
C ASN A 91 11.48 1.16 12.74
N GLY A 92 11.15 2.38 13.19
CA GLY A 92 9.94 3.09 12.81
C GLY A 92 8.72 2.85 13.70
N CYS A 93 8.84 2.07 14.77
CA CYS A 93 7.74 1.83 15.72
C CYS A 93 7.57 2.88 16.84
N ARG A 94 8.45 3.88 16.90
CA ARG A 94 8.28 5.00 17.86
C ARG A 94 7.22 5.97 17.32
N GLY A 95 6.07 6.04 17.98
CA GLY A 95 4.99 6.99 17.63
C GLY A 95 3.76 6.37 16.98
N TRP A 96 3.65 5.03 16.99
CA TRP A 96 2.42 4.28 16.72
C TRP A 96 1.79 3.82 18.03
#